data_AF-A0A1T3CIZ1-F1
#
_entry.id   AF-A0A1T3CIZ1-F1
#
_cell.length_a   1.000
_cell.length_b   1.000
_cell.length_c   1.000
_cell.angle_alpha   90.00
_cell.angle_beta   90.00
_cell.angle_gamma   90.00
#
_symmetry.space_group_name_H-M   'P 1'
#
loop_
_entity.id
_entity.type
_entity.pdbx_description
1 polymer ?
#
loop_
_entity_poly.entity_id
_entity_poly.type
_entity_poly.pdbx_seq_one_letter_code
_entity_poly.pdbx_strand_id
1 'polypeptide(L)'
;MATIHIVRHGQALHNVDRGYPHRDPPLTEVGSQQASNVCLPAEPDLIIVSPMTRTIQTALIIFDQYLNSSSTNVELQVWPELRETHDEAICNKGVSRTEIATKFAQFDFSACHEEWDYPPHSFEGAVVRAETVRRRLKELSRSYKNIFLVTHRGFIAFLAKGERFDVCGMSTLLPTLSFYMHLALD
;
A
#
# COMPACT_ATOMS: atom_id res chain seq x y z
N MET A 1 -12.44 18.67 -3.70
CA MET A 1 -12.14 17.77 -2.57
C MET A 1 -11.20 16.70 -3.07
N ALA A 2 -10.16 16.36 -2.31
CA ALA A 2 -9.30 15.23 -2.63
C ALA A 2 -9.96 13.93 -2.20
N THR A 3 -9.72 12.86 -2.95
CA THR A 3 -10.16 11.51 -2.63
C THR A 3 -8.95 10.64 -2.38
N ILE A 4 -8.96 9.93 -1.25
CA ILE A 4 -7.95 8.92 -0.95
C ILE A 4 -8.51 7.55 -1.36
N HIS A 5 -7.81 6.85 -2.24
CA HIS A 5 -8.17 5.53 -2.76
C HIS A 5 -7.26 4.47 -2.13
N ILE A 6 -7.80 3.64 -1.24
CA ILE A 6 -7.00 2.63 -0.55
C ILE A 6 -7.14 1.27 -1.23
N VAL A 7 -6.01 0.71 -1.64
CA VAL A 7 -5.89 -0.57 -2.36
C VAL A 7 -5.12 -1.56 -1.49
N ARG A 8 -5.69 -2.76 -1.30
CA ARG A 8 -4.98 -3.90 -0.72
C ARG A 8 -4.15 -4.58 -1.79
N HIS A 9 -2.93 -5.05 -1.46
CA HIS A 9 -2.15 -5.89 -2.37
C HIS A 9 -2.93 -7.14 -2.85
N GLY A 10 -2.61 -7.62 -4.07
CA GLY A 10 -3.14 -8.86 -4.61
C GLY A 10 -2.67 -10.10 -3.85
N GLN A 11 -3.19 -11.29 -4.17
CA GLN A 11 -2.77 -12.53 -3.52
C GLN A 11 -1.25 -12.74 -3.62
N ALA A 12 -0.60 -12.94 -2.47
CA ALA A 12 0.82 -13.27 -2.37
C ALA A 12 1.02 -14.70 -1.90
N LEU A 13 2.24 -15.23 -2.01
CA LEU A 13 2.54 -16.64 -1.66
C LEU A 13 2.08 -17.00 -0.24
N HIS A 14 2.25 -16.11 0.73
CA HIS A 14 1.79 -16.31 2.12
C HIS A 14 0.27 -16.36 2.30
N ASN A 15 -0.52 -15.91 1.32
CA ASN A 15 -1.98 -16.04 1.36
C ASN A 15 -2.43 -17.45 0.97
N VAL A 16 -1.61 -18.16 0.19
CA VAL A 16 -1.88 -19.54 -0.24
C VAL A 16 -1.25 -20.52 0.74
N ASP A 17 0.01 -20.28 1.13
CA ASP A 17 0.77 -21.13 2.03
C ASP A 17 0.70 -20.62 3.47
N ARG A 18 -0.06 -21.33 4.31
CA ARG A 18 -0.18 -20.99 5.74
C ARG A 18 1.14 -21.32 6.44
N GLY A 19 1.78 -20.29 6.98
CA GLY A 19 3.09 -20.44 7.63
C GLY A 19 4.26 -20.25 6.68
N TYR A 20 4.04 -19.63 5.52
CA TYR A 20 5.07 -19.29 4.55
C TYR A 20 6.37 -18.80 5.24
N PRO A 21 7.49 -19.52 5.05
CA PRO A 21 8.65 -19.39 5.94
C PRO A 21 9.59 -18.24 5.57
N HIS A 22 9.33 -17.54 4.46
CA HIS A 22 10.23 -16.51 3.95
C HIS A 22 9.67 -15.11 4.16
N ARG A 23 10.60 -14.16 4.29
CA ARG A 23 10.31 -12.72 4.31
C ARG A 23 9.82 -12.25 2.95
N ASP A 24 9.09 -11.15 2.97
CA ASP A 24 8.65 -10.39 1.80
C ASP A 24 8.12 -11.21 0.60
N PRO A 25 7.12 -12.09 0.82
CA PRO A 25 6.56 -12.93 -0.23
C PRO A 25 6.06 -12.09 -1.42
N PRO A 26 6.43 -12.45 -2.66
CA PRO A 26 5.89 -11.84 -3.86
C PRO A 26 4.42 -12.24 -4.09
N LEU A 27 3.79 -11.55 -5.05
CA LEU A 27 2.50 -11.94 -5.63
C LEU A 27 2.58 -13.34 -6.24
N THR A 28 1.44 -14.04 -6.22
CA THR A 28 1.22 -15.21 -7.06
C THR A 28 0.78 -14.76 -8.46
N GLU A 29 0.75 -15.66 -9.43
CA GLU A 29 0.16 -15.39 -10.75
C GLU A 29 -1.31 -14.94 -10.63
N VAL A 30 -2.07 -15.58 -9.73
CA VAL A 30 -3.44 -15.16 -9.39
C VAL A 30 -3.48 -13.75 -8.82
N GLY A 31 -2.53 -13.38 -7.96
CA GLY A 31 -2.41 -12.02 -7.43
C GLY A 31 -2.09 -10.98 -8.50
N SER A 32 -1.21 -11.32 -9.45
CA SER A 32 -0.93 -10.47 -10.60
C SER A 32 -2.15 -10.29 -11.49
N GLN A 33 -2.90 -11.36 -11.76
CA GLN A 33 -4.15 -11.28 -12.52
C GLN A 33 -5.20 -10.42 -11.79
N GLN A 34 -5.33 -10.58 -10.47
CA GLN A 34 -6.19 -9.73 -9.65
C GLN A 34 -5.84 -8.25 -9.82
N ALA A 35 -4.56 -7.90 -9.74
CA ALA A 35 -4.08 -6.53 -9.92
C ALA A 35 -4.37 -6.00 -11.34
N SER A 36 -4.18 -6.81 -12.38
CA SER A 36 -4.45 -6.40 -13.77
C SER A 36 -5.94 -6.16 -14.07
N ASN A 37 -6.83 -6.77 -13.28
CA ASN A 37 -8.28 -6.62 -13.43
C ASN A 37 -8.84 -5.44 -12.63
N VAL A 38 -8.00 -4.68 -11.92
CA VAL A 38 -8.43 -3.51 -11.16
C VAL A 38 -8.82 -2.39 -12.12
N CYS A 39 -10.07 -1.95 -12.04
CA CYS A 39 -10.53 -0.75 -12.72
C CYS A 39 -10.35 0.46 -11.80
N LEU A 40 -9.53 1.43 -12.21
CA LEU A 40 -9.31 2.64 -11.44
C LEU A 40 -10.54 3.55 -11.51
N PRO A 41 -11.06 4.03 -10.36
CA PRO A 41 -12.22 4.92 -10.34
C PRO A 41 -11.88 6.35 -10.80
N ALA A 42 -10.58 6.69 -10.87
CA ALA A 42 -10.08 7.98 -11.31
C ALA A 42 -8.61 7.85 -11.76
N GLU A 43 -8.14 8.81 -12.56
CA GLU A 43 -6.72 8.96 -12.87
C GLU A 43 -5.94 9.35 -11.60
N PRO A 44 -4.86 8.62 -11.26
CA PRO A 44 -4.01 8.94 -10.12
C PRO A 44 -3.19 10.19 -10.37
N ASP A 45 -3.06 11.05 -9.36
CA ASP A 45 -2.08 12.14 -9.37
C ASP A 45 -0.97 11.96 -8.33
N LEU A 46 -1.13 11.02 -7.40
CA LEU A 46 -0.09 10.54 -6.51
C LEU A 46 -0.34 9.08 -6.13
N ILE A 47 0.70 8.26 -6.20
CA ILE A 47 0.68 6.86 -5.75
C ILE A 47 1.60 6.73 -4.54
N ILE A 48 1.13 6.08 -3.49
CA ILE A 48 1.89 5.84 -2.25
C ILE A 48 1.83 4.35 -1.94
N VAL A 49 2.97 3.72 -1.71
CA VAL A 49 3.05 2.26 -1.52
C VAL A 49 3.81 1.88 -0.26
N SER A 50 3.41 0.76 0.33
CA SER A 50 4.22 0.08 1.34
C SER A 50 5.52 -0.48 0.71
N PRO A 51 6.65 -0.51 1.44
CA PRO A 51 7.95 -0.98 0.92
C PRO A 51 8.04 -2.50 0.74
N MET A 52 6.92 -3.23 0.74
CA MET A 52 6.92 -4.69 0.58
C MET A 52 6.76 -5.09 -0.89
N THR A 53 7.44 -6.16 -1.32
CA THR A 53 7.45 -6.62 -2.71
C THR A 53 6.03 -6.78 -3.27
N ARG A 54 5.12 -7.42 -2.52
CA ARG A 54 3.73 -7.63 -2.96
C ARG A 54 2.92 -6.35 -3.19
N THR A 55 3.15 -5.30 -2.39
CA THR A 55 2.47 -4.01 -2.57
C THR A 55 3.06 -3.24 -3.75
N ILE A 56 4.38 -3.28 -3.93
CA ILE A 56 5.07 -2.66 -5.06
C ILE A 56 4.66 -3.34 -6.37
N GLN A 57 4.67 -4.67 -6.43
CA GLN A 57 4.21 -5.44 -7.61
C GLN A 57 2.75 -5.14 -7.94
N THR A 58 1.87 -5.04 -6.93
CA THR A 58 0.47 -4.67 -7.14
C THR A 58 0.37 -3.27 -7.75
N ALA A 59 1.12 -2.29 -7.22
CA ALA A 59 1.11 -0.93 -7.74
C ALA A 59 1.64 -0.84 -9.17
N LEU A 60 2.77 -1.51 -9.46
CA LEU A 60 3.36 -1.55 -10.80
C LEU A 60 2.38 -2.11 -11.84
N ILE A 61 1.59 -3.13 -11.48
CA ILE A 61 0.59 -3.72 -12.40
C ILE A 61 -0.61 -2.78 -12.58
N ILE A 62 -1.16 -2.25 -11.49
CA ILE A 62 -2.38 -1.40 -11.53
C ILE A 62 -2.10 -0.08 -12.27
N PHE A 63 -0.94 0.52 -12.04
CA PHE A 63 -0.60 1.86 -12.50
C PHE A 63 0.41 1.88 -13.65
N ASP A 64 0.65 0.73 -14.31
CA ASP A 64 1.64 0.59 -15.40
C ASP A 64 1.54 1.72 -16.45
N GLN A 65 0.32 1.97 -16.92
CA GLN A 65 0.05 3.01 -17.92
C GLN A 65 0.38 4.44 -17.46
N TYR A 66 0.44 4.71 -16.14
CA TYR A 66 0.75 6.03 -15.58
C TYR A 66 2.21 6.18 -15.18
N LEU A 67 2.88 5.06 -14.87
CA LEU A 67 4.29 5.05 -14.47
C LEU A 67 5.24 4.96 -15.68
N ASN A 68 4.79 4.33 -16.77
CA ASN A 68 5.61 4.08 -17.96
C ASN A 68 5.21 4.93 -19.18
N SER A 69 4.14 5.73 -19.10
CA SER A 69 3.74 6.62 -20.19
C SER A 69 4.52 7.94 -20.15
N SER A 70 5.09 8.32 -21.29
CA SER A 70 5.74 9.62 -21.48
C SER A 70 4.80 10.83 -21.38
N SER A 71 3.48 10.59 -21.35
CA SER A 71 2.45 11.63 -21.36
C SER A 71 1.99 12.03 -19.95
N THR A 72 2.24 11.17 -18.96
CA THR A 72 1.79 11.34 -17.57
C THR A 72 2.96 11.02 -16.65
N ASN A 73 3.44 12.00 -15.88
CA ASN A 73 4.50 11.77 -14.90
C ASN A 73 3.86 11.67 -13.51
N VAL A 74 3.22 10.55 -13.22
CA VAL A 74 2.62 10.31 -11.89
C VAL A 74 3.71 9.86 -10.94
N GLU A 75 3.84 10.58 -9.82
CA GLU A 75 4.81 10.24 -8.79
C GLU A 75 4.37 9.00 -8.00
N LEU A 76 5.32 8.11 -7.70
CA LEU A 76 5.16 7.01 -6.77
C LEU A 76 6.12 7.16 -5.58
N GLN A 77 5.56 7.26 -4.38
CA GLN A 77 6.31 7.37 -3.13
C GLN A 77 6.25 6.09 -2.30
N VAL A 78 7.36 5.71 -1.69
CA VAL A 78 7.43 4.56 -0.77
C VAL A 78 7.36 5.03 0.68
N TRP A 79 6.36 4.58 1.43
CA TRP A 79 6.15 4.99 2.82
C TRP A 79 6.25 3.80 3.78
N PRO A 80 7.27 3.75 4.66
CA PRO A 80 7.45 2.65 5.61
C PRO A 80 6.34 2.58 6.67
N GLU A 81 5.55 3.64 6.86
CA GLU A 81 4.40 3.61 7.76
C GLU A 81 3.29 2.66 7.25
N LEU A 82 3.23 2.42 5.94
CA LEU A 82 2.21 1.58 5.29
C LEU A 82 2.48 0.07 5.39
N ARG A 83 3.53 -0.36 6.11
CA ARG A 83 3.83 -1.79 6.36
C ARG A 83 2.68 -2.48 7.10
N GLU A 84 2.51 -3.77 6.84
CA GLU A 84 1.48 -4.61 7.45
C GLU A 84 1.55 -4.57 8.99
N THR A 85 0.43 -4.81 9.65
CA THR A 85 0.34 -5.08 11.09
C THR A 85 0.56 -6.58 11.34
N HIS A 86 0.75 -7.00 12.60
CA HIS A 86 1.01 -8.41 12.93
C HIS A 86 2.31 -8.96 12.28
N ASP A 87 3.44 -8.34 12.57
CA ASP A 87 4.76 -8.69 12.05
C ASP A 87 5.44 -9.88 12.77
N GLU A 88 4.73 -10.54 13.69
CA GLU A 88 5.17 -11.78 14.32
C GLU A 88 5.41 -12.89 13.28
N ALA A 89 4.57 -12.92 12.24
CA ALA A 89 4.74 -13.82 11.11
C ALA A 89 5.90 -13.34 10.22
N ILE A 90 6.85 -14.22 9.92
CA ILE A 90 8.04 -13.90 9.14
C ILE A 90 7.71 -13.30 7.76
N CYS A 91 6.59 -13.69 7.16
CA CYS A 91 6.09 -13.17 5.88
C CYS A 91 5.62 -11.71 5.92
N ASN A 92 5.39 -11.15 7.10
CA ASN A 92 5.08 -9.73 7.31
C ASN A 92 6.32 -8.89 7.59
N LYS A 93 7.51 -9.50 7.58
CA LYS A 93 8.78 -8.79 7.59
C LYS A 93 9.30 -8.65 6.16
N GLY A 94 9.68 -7.44 5.79
CA GLY A 94 10.36 -7.16 4.54
C GLY A 94 11.86 -7.45 4.61
N VAL A 95 12.55 -7.02 3.57
CA VAL A 95 14.00 -7.17 3.39
C VAL A 95 14.72 -5.84 3.65
N SER A 96 16.05 -5.84 3.58
CA SER A 96 16.85 -4.62 3.77
C SER A 96 16.57 -3.59 2.68
N ARG A 97 16.86 -2.32 2.97
CA ARG A 97 16.72 -1.22 2.00
C ARG A 97 17.51 -1.49 0.71
N THR A 98 18.72 -2.01 0.84
CA THR A 98 19.58 -2.34 -0.32
C THR A 98 18.97 -3.45 -1.17
N GLU A 99 18.42 -4.49 -0.56
CA GLU A 99 17.81 -5.60 -1.30
C GLU A 99 16.55 -5.15 -2.06
N ILE A 100 15.66 -4.38 -1.42
CA ILE A 100 14.43 -3.91 -2.07
C ILE A 100 14.74 -2.88 -3.17
N ALA A 101 15.71 -1.97 -2.93
CA ALA A 101 16.15 -1.01 -3.94
C ALA A 101 16.83 -1.69 -5.14
N THR A 102 17.48 -2.83 -4.94
CA THR A 102 18.03 -3.62 -6.06
C THR A 102 16.90 -4.20 -6.92
N LYS A 103 15.80 -4.65 -6.31
CA LYS A 103 14.64 -5.21 -7.03
C LYS A 103 13.83 -4.14 -7.76
N PHE A 104 13.77 -2.92 -7.20
CA PHE A 104 12.93 -1.83 -7.68
C PHE A 104 13.71 -0.51 -7.76
N ALA A 105 14.80 -0.49 -8.54
CA ALA A 105 15.75 0.62 -8.61
C ALA A 105 15.14 1.96 -9.06
N GLN A 106 13.94 1.95 -9.63
CA GLN A 106 13.22 3.15 -10.04
C GLN A 106 12.58 3.93 -8.88
N PHE A 107 12.53 3.38 -7.66
CA PHE A 107 11.84 4.00 -6.52
C PHE A 107 12.81 4.43 -5.43
N ASP A 108 12.47 5.52 -4.74
CA ASP A 108 13.21 6.00 -3.59
C ASP A 108 12.78 5.27 -2.30
N PHE A 109 13.73 4.53 -1.70
CA PHE A 109 13.56 3.84 -0.43
C PHE A 109 14.30 4.54 0.72
N SER A 110 14.77 5.78 0.55
CA SER A 110 15.56 6.52 1.54
C SER A 110 14.89 6.62 2.92
N ALA A 111 13.57 6.73 2.96
CA ALA A 111 12.78 6.76 4.18
C ALA A 111 12.72 5.41 4.93
N CYS A 112 13.05 4.30 4.26
CA CYS A 112 13.11 2.98 4.90
C CYS A 112 14.37 2.85 5.77
N HIS A 113 14.26 2.06 6.85
CA HIS A 113 15.41 1.68 7.65
C HIS A 113 16.38 0.85 6.82
N GLU A 114 17.68 0.88 7.16
CA GLU A 114 18.71 0.10 6.45
C GLU A 114 18.40 -1.40 6.48
N GLU A 115 18.06 -1.88 7.68
CA GLU A 115 17.58 -3.23 7.93
C GLU A 115 16.10 -3.22 8.31
N TRP A 116 15.43 -4.38 8.25
CA TRP A 116 14.05 -4.50 8.75
C TRP A 116 14.03 -4.64 10.28
N ASP A 117 14.40 -3.57 10.97
CA ASP A 117 14.55 -3.49 12.44
C ASP A 117 13.46 -2.62 13.11
N TYR A 118 12.32 -2.50 12.44
CA TYR A 118 11.18 -1.78 12.97
C TYR A 118 10.64 -2.36 14.29
N PRO A 119 10.03 -1.54 15.16
CA PRO A 119 9.41 -2.02 16.38
C PRO A 119 8.37 -3.11 16.12
N PRO A 120 8.29 -4.16 16.96
CA PRO A 120 7.25 -5.18 16.88
C PRO A 120 5.85 -4.58 16.89
N HIS A 121 4.89 -5.31 16.33
CA HIS A 121 3.51 -4.91 16.34
C HIS A 121 2.98 -4.68 17.75
N SER A 122 2.38 -3.52 17.96
CA SER A 122 1.46 -3.24 19.06
C SER A 122 0.24 -2.52 18.52
N PHE A 123 -0.89 -2.63 19.23
CA PHE A 123 -2.11 -1.92 18.87
C PHE A 123 -1.89 -0.40 18.86
N GLU A 124 -1.28 0.13 19.92
CA GLU A 124 -0.94 1.56 20.05
C GLU A 124 0.00 2.02 18.94
N GLY A 125 1.06 1.24 18.66
CA GLY A 125 1.99 1.55 17.58
C GLY A 125 1.31 1.57 16.20
N ALA A 126 0.36 0.68 15.96
CA ALA A 126 -0.44 0.70 14.72
C ALA A 126 -1.36 1.93 14.63
N VAL A 127 -1.97 2.36 15.75
CA VAL A 127 -2.77 3.60 15.82
C VAL A 127 -1.90 4.82 15.52
N VAL A 128 -0.73 4.94 16.15
CA VAL A 128 0.20 6.06 15.93
C VAL A 128 0.69 6.12 14.48
N ARG A 129 1.03 4.98 13.87
CA ARG A 129 1.38 4.92 12.44
C ARG A 129 0.22 5.37 11.56
N ALA A 130 -1.00 4.89 11.84
CA ALA A 130 -2.18 5.27 11.08
C ALA A 130 -2.48 6.78 11.19
N GLU A 131 -2.39 7.38 12.38
CA GLU A 131 -2.51 8.84 12.57
C GLU A 131 -1.42 9.62 11.82
N THR A 132 -0.19 9.12 11.82
CA THR A 132 0.91 9.74 11.07
C THR A 132 0.61 9.77 9.58
N VAL A 133 0.14 8.65 9.01
CA VAL A 133 -0.28 8.57 7.60
C VAL A 133 -1.45 9.52 7.34
N ARG A 134 -2.49 9.49 8.17
CA ARG A 134 -3.66 10.38 8.08
C ARG A 134 -3.26 11.86 8.02
N ARG A 135 -2.38 12.32 8.93
CA ARG A 135 -1.90 13.71 8.94
C ARG A 135 -1.19 14.08 7.64
N ARG A 136 -0.28 13.21 7.16
CA ARG A 136 0.45 13.44 5.90
C ARG A 136 -0.51 13.49 4.71
N LEU A 137 -1.51 12.61 4.65
CA LEU A 137 -2.53 12.64 3.58
C LEU A 137 -3.36 13.92 3.60
N LYS A 138 -3.68 14.46 4.78
CA LYS A 138 -4.37 15.76 4.91
C LYS A 138 -3.52 16.94 4.43
N GLU A 139 -2.20 16.86 4.57
CA GLU A 139 -1.30 17.88 4.02
C GLU A 139 -1.25 17.76 2.48
N LEU A 140 -1.11 16.53 1.95
CA LEU A 140 -1.06 16.26 0.52
C LEU A 140 -2.38 16.54 -0.22
N SER A 141 -3.52 16.38 0.44
CA SER A 141 -4.85 16.65 -0.16
C SER A 141 -5.07 18.11 -0.55
N ARG A 142 -4.17 19.01 -0.16
CA ARG A 142 -4.15 20.41 -0.60
C ARG A 142 -3.62 20.57 -2.02
N SER A 143 -2.81 19.62 -2.49
CA SER A 143 -2.12 19.67 -3.80
C SER A 143 -2.58 18.55 -4.75
N TYR A 144 -2.99 17.41 -4.20
CA TYR A 144 -3.40 16.23 -4.93
C TYR A 144 -4.90 15.98 -4.78
N LYS A 145 -5.55 15.53 -5.86
CA LYS A 145 -6.98 15.23 -5.96
C LYS A 145 -7.28 13.74 -5.84
N ASN A 146 -6.45 12.84 -6.37
CA ASN A 146 -6.68 11.39 -6.41
C ASN A 146 -5.43 10.64 -5.93
N ILE A 147 -5.31 10.51 -4.61
CA ILE A 147 -4.17 9.85 -3.99
C ILE A 147 -4.47 8.37 -3.81
N PHE A 148 -3.66 7.49 -4.38
CA PHE A 148 -3.79 6.04 -4.23
C PHE A 148 -2.81 5.49 -3.20
N LEU A 149 -3.29 4.66 -2.26
CA LEU A 149 -2.48 4.01 -1.25
C LEU A 149 -2.52 2.50 -1.43
N VAL A 150 -1.39 1.88 -1.77
CA VAL A 150 -1.27 0.42 -1.87
C VAL A 150 -0.64 -0.14 -0.60
N THR A 151 -1.42 -0.88 0.18
CA THR A 151 -1.02 -1.37 1.50
C THR A 151 -1.63 -2.76 1.77
N HIS A 152 -1.81 -3.12 3.04
CA HIS A 152 -2.16 -4.45 3.51
C HIS A 152 -3.44 -4.43 4.35
N ARG A 153 -4.12 -5.58 4.42
CA ARG A 153 -5.43 -5.68 5.08
C ARG A 153 -5.37 -5.25 6.54
N GLY A 154 -4.35 -5.71 7.27
CA GLY A 154 -4.22 -5.41 8.69
C GLY A 154 -4.01 -3.93 8.95
N PHE A 155 -3.20 -3.23 8.14
CA PHE A 155 -2.99 -1.79 8.27
C PHE A 155 -4.22 -0.95 7.88
N ILE A 156 -4.96 -1.35 6.84
CA ILE A 156 -6.22 -0.68 6.42
C ILE A 156 -7.21 -0.57 7.59
N ALA A 157 -7.30 -1.61 8.42
CA ALA A 157 -8.20 -1.63 9.57
C ALA A 157 -7.89 -0.55 10.62
N PHE A 158 -6.65 -0.05 10.69
CA PHE A 158 -6.28 1.07 11.55
C PHE A 158 -6.39 2.41 10.82
N LEU A 159 -6.09 2.44 9.53
CA LEU A 159 -6.18 3.65 8.70
C LEU A 159 -7.63 4.16 8.58
N ALA A 160 -8.59 3.25 8.46
CA ALA A 160 -10.02 3.52 8.26
C ALA A 160 -10.80 3.95 9.52
N LYS A 161 -10.22 3.81 10.72
CA LYS A 161 -10.93 4.00 12.00
C LYS A 161 -10.76 5.39 12.64
N GLY A 162 -10.28 6.39 11.90
CA GLY A 162 -10.05 7.74 12.45
C GLY A 162 -11.29 8.63 12.39
N GLU A 163 -11.48 9.50 13.37
CA GLU A 163 -12.60 10.48 13.44
C GLU A 163 -12.63 11.49 12.27
N ARG A 164 -11.59 11.53 11.44
CA ARG A 164 -11.35 12.57 10.42
C ARG A 164 -11.48 12.08 8.98
N PHE A 165 -11.87 10.82 8.78
CA PHE A 165 -11.94 10.21 7.47
C PHE A 165 -13.26 9.48 7.33
N ASP A 166 -14.19 10.06 6.59
CA ASP A 166 -15.45 9.40 6.28
C ASP A 166 -15.26 8.40 5.16
N VAL A 167 -15.61 7.14 5.44
CA VAL A 167 -15.65 6.08 4.43
C VAL A 167 -16.82 6.37 3.48
N CYS A 168 -16.52 6.95 2.32
CA CYS A 168 -17.51 7.35 1.33
C CYS A 168 -17.94 6.20 0.39
N GLY A 169 -17.27 5.03 0.49
CA GLY A 169 -17.68 3.83 -0.23
C GLY A 169 -16.70 2.68 -0.04
N MET A 170 -17.23 1.44 -0.09
CA MET A 170 -16.44 0.21 -0.17
C MET A 170 -16.88 -0.59 -1.40
N SER A 171 -16.05 -0.61 -2.45
CA SER A 171 -16.34 -1.44 -3.63
C SER A 171 -15.67 -2.80 -3.48
N THR A 172 -16.49 -3.86 -3.53
CA THR A 172 -16.06 -5.27 -3.54
C THR A 172 -16.29 -5.81 -4.94
N LEU A 173 -15.35 -5.56 -5.86
CA LEU A 173 -15.51 -6.05 -7.24
C LEU A 173 -15.34 -7.57 -7.38
N LEU A 174 -14.89 -8.29 -6.34
CA LEU A 174 -14.93 -9.76 -6.24
C LEU A 174 -15.02 -10.18 -4.76
N PRO A 175 -15.60 -11.35 -4.42
CA PRO A 175 -15.90 -11.77 -3.03
C PRO A 175 -14.66 -11.99 -2.13
N THR A 176 -13.45 -11.76 -2.62
CA THR A 176 -12.18 -11.85 -1.87
C THR A 176 -11.44 -10.49 -1.76
N LEU A 177 -12.03 -9.42 -2.29
CA LEU A 177 -11.39 -8.14 -2.54
C LEU A 177 -12.16 -7.00 -1.86
N SER A 178 -11.76 -6.59 -0.65
CA SER A 178 -12.09 -5.25 -0.14
C SER A 178 -11.05 -4.31 -0.74
N PHE A 179 -11.34 -3.76 -1.93
CA PHE A 179 -10.30 -3.19 -2.82
C PHE A 179 -10.32 -1.68 -2.95
N TYR A 180 -11.39 -1.02 -2.51
CA TYR A 180 -11.47 0.42 -2.52
C TYR A 180 -12.15 0.90 -1.26
N MET A 181 -11.46 1.77 -0.54
CA MET A 181 -12.04 2.64 0.46
C MET A 181 -11.79 4.06 0.02
N HIS A 182 -12.86 4.83 -0.16
CA HIS A 182 -12.75 6.27 -0.38
C HIS A 182 -12.79 6.97 0.96
N LEU A 183 -11.75 7.75 1.26
CA LEU A 183 -11.82 8.66 2.38
C LEU A 183 -11.94 10.09 1.87
N ALA A 184 -13.01 10.77 2.29
CA ALA A 184 -13.13 12.21 2.15
C ALA A 184 -12.45 12.88 3.34
N LEU A 185 -11.70 13.94 3.06
CA LEU A 185 -11.09 14.80 4.06
C LEU A 185 -11.90 16.11 4.13
N ASP A 186 -12.48 16.38 5.30
CA ASP A 186 -13.07 17.68 5.63
C ASP A 186 -12.01 18.73 6.01
#